data_AF-H2MSY1-F1
#
_entry.id   AF-H2MSY1-F1
#
_cell.length_a   1.000
_cell.length_b   1.000
_cell.length_c   1.000
_cell.angle_alpha   90.00
_cell.angle_beta   90.00
_cell.angle_gamma   90.00
#
_symmetry.space_group_name_H-M   'P 1'
#
loop_
_entity.id
_entity.type
_entity.pdbx_description
1 polymer ?
#
loop_
_entity_poly.entity_id
_entity_poly.type
_entity_poly.pdbx_seq_one_letter_code
_entity_poly.pdbx_strand_id
1 'polypeptide(L)'
;MPGPDKETDLTERLEAFLSDLKRGGSGTGPLRSSAETARETTALLRRITAQARWSSAGDLMEIIRKEGRRMTAAQPSETTVGNMIRRVLKIVREEYARSRGSSEEADQQESLHKMLTSGGLSEENFRQHFASLRANVIEAINELLTELEGTTDNIAMQALEHIHSNEVIMTIGRSRTVEAFLKNAARKRKFHVIVAECAPFCQFPNEEDTFHKFVSPHEVLPFTEGEILSKVNVHCPVFDYVPPELITLFISNIGGHAPSYIYRLMSELYHPEDHEL
;
A
#
# COMPACT_ATOMS: atom_id res chain seq x y z
N MET A 1 16.05 -19.65 -20.84
CA MET A 1 16.40 -20.12 -19.48
C MET A 1 17.03 -18.95 -18.74
N PRO A 2 16.45 -18.41 -17.66
CA PRO A 2 17.23 -17.58 -16.74
C PRO A 2 18.33 -18.49 -16.14
N GLY A 3 19.59 -18.04 -16.18
CA GLY A 3 20.72 -18.78 -15.63
C GLY A 3 20.65 -18.85 -14.09
N PRO A 4 21.36 -19.81 -13.46
CA PRO A 4 21.37 -19.99 -12.00
C PRO A 4 21.69 -18.69 -11.25
N ASP A 5 22.56 -17.84 -11.81
CA ASP A 5 22.97 -16.55 -11.22
C ASP A 5 21.83 -15.52 -11.09
N LYS A 6 20.77 -15.61 -11.91
CA LYS A 6 19.63 -14.68 -11.84
C LYS A 6 18.63 -15.05 -10.75
N GLU A 7 18.49 -16.33 -10.47
CA GLU A 7 17.59 -16.86 -9.44
C GLU A 7 18.17 -16.62 -8.04
N THR A 8 19.50 -16.69 -7.92
CA THR A 8 20.24 -16.31 -6.70
C THR A 8 20.15 -14.80 -6.43
N ASP A 9 20.33 -13.93 -7.45
CA ASP A 9 20.17 -12.45 -7.28
C ASP A 9 18.75 -12.06 -6.82
N LEU A 10 17.70 -12.71 -7.34
CA LEU A 10 16.32 -12.46 -6.91
C LEU A 10 16.11 -12.81 -5.44
N THR A 11 16.61 -13.98 -5.04
CA THR A 11 16.47 -14.50 -3.68
C THR A 11 17.22 -13.61 -2.68
N GLU A 12 18.46 -13.23 -2.99
CA GLU A 12 19.25 -12.32 -2.15
C GLU A 12 18.56 -10.97 -1.95
N ARG A 13 17.95 -10.41 -3.00
CA ARG A 13 17.20 -9.15 -2.91
C ARG A 13 15.92 -9.28 -2.10
N LEU A 14 15.19 -10.39 -2.22
CA LEU A 14 14.02 -10.68 -1.40
C LEU A 14 14.41 -10.72 0.08
N GLU A 15 15.49 -11.44 0.42
CA GLU A 15 15.97 -11.52 1.81
C GLU A 15 16.45 -10.15 2.33
N ALA A 16 17.15 -9.37 1.50
CA ALA A 16 17.56 -8.02 1.87
C ALA A 16 16.34 -7.12 2.16
N PHE A 17 15.34 -7.13 1.28
CA PHE A 17 14.10 -6.37 1.46
C PHE A 17 13.34 -6.80 2.72
N LEU A 18 13.25 -8.11 3.00
CA LEU A 18 12.63 -8.64 4.22
C LEU A 18 13.38 -8.22 5.48
N SER A 19 14.72 -8.28 5.45
CA SER A 19 15.55 -7.80 6.56
C SER A 19 15.34 -6.32 6.83
N ASP A 20 15.24 -5.50 5.77
CA ASP A 20 14.97 -4.08 5.89
C ASP A 20 13.56 -3.77 6.40
N LEU A 21 12.55 -4.56 6.03
CA LEU A 21 11.18 -4.46 6.58
C LEU A 21 11.16 -4.78 8.08
N LYS A 22 11.81 -5.88 8.50
CA LYS A 22 11.88 -6.31 9.90
C LYS A 22 12.63 -5.34 10.78
N ARG A 23 13.72 -4.77 10.27
CA ARG A 23 14.51 -3.76 10.99
C ARG A 23 13.77 -2.44 11.17
N GLY A 24 12.57 -2.28 10.57
CA GLY A 24 11.71 -1.13 10.84
C GLY A 24 12.36 0.21 10.53
N GLY A 25 13.32 0.28 9.59
CA GLY A 25 14.07 1.52 9.36
C GLY A 25 14.81 2.07 10.60
N SER A 26 15.12 1.24 11.60
CA SER A 26 15.79 1.61 12.87
C SER A 26 17.25 2.09 12.71
N GLY A 27 17.68 2.40 11.49
CA GLY A 27 18.97 3.01 11.24
C GLY A 27 18.88 4.53 11.43
N THR A 28 20.01 5.15 11.73
CA THR A 28 20.26 6.60 11.60
C THR A 28 20.12 7.13 10.15
N GLY A 29 19.45 6.38 9.27
CA GLY A 29 19.19 6.72 7.88
C GLY A 29 17.86 7.46 7.70
N PRO A 30 17.59 7.98 6.49
CA PRO A 30 16.33 8.65 6.20
C PRO A 30 15.14 7.72 6.43
N LEU A 31 14.10 8.22 7.11
CA LEU A 31 12.81 7.55 7.23
C LEU A 31 12.31 7.10 5.85
N ARG A 32 12.12 5.79 5.68
CA ARG A 32 11.56 5.20 4.45
C ARG A 32 10.14 5.69 4.26
N SER A 33 9.82 6.16 3.05
CA SER A 33 8.47 6.65 2.76
C SER A 33 7.53 5.54 2.33
N SER A 34 6.23 5.71 2.57
CA SER A 34 5.22 4.79 2.04
C SER A 34 5.28 4.69 0.51
N ALA A 35 5.59 5.79 -0.19
CA ALA A 35 5.78 5.80 -1.64
C ALA A 35 7.01 4.97 -2.07
N GLU A 36 8.13 5.07 -1.35
CA GLU A 36 9.31 4.23 -1.59
C GLU A 36 9.01 2.75 -1.31
N THR A 37 8.36 2.43 -0.19
CA THR A 37 7.94 1.06 0.14
C THR A 37 7.02 0.48 -0.93
N ALA A 38 6.03 1.24 -1.41
CA ALA A 38 5.14 0.82 -2.50
C ALA A 38 5.93 0.55 -3.79
N ARG A 39 6.78 1.50 -4.20
CA ARG A 39 7.62 1.39 -5.40
C ARG A 39 8.55 0.18 -5.34
N GLU A 40 9.24 -0.03 -4.23
CA GLU A 40 10.17 -1.13 -4.06
C GLU A 40 9.45 -2.48 -4.06
N THR A 41 8.30 -2.58 -3.38
CA THR A 41 7.46 -3.80 -3.39
C THR A 41 7.01 -4.13 -4.81
N THR A 42 6.46 -3.15 -5.53
CA THR A 42 5.99 -3.34 -6.91
C THR A 42 7.14 -3.67 -7.87
N ALA A 43 8.30 -3.04 -7.72
CA ALA A 43 9.49 -3.37 -8.50
C ALA A 43 10.01 -4.80 -8.24
N LEU A 44 9.88 -5.30 -7.00
CA LEU A 44 10.22 -6.66 -6.64
C LEU A 44 9.24 -7.67 -7.25
N LEU A 45 7.94 -7.38 -7.19
CA LEU A 45 6.89 -8.19 -7.83
C LEU A 45 7.05 -8.24 -9.36
N ARG A 46 7.46 -7.12 -9.99
CA ARG A 46 7.83 -7.09 -11.41
C ARG A 46 9.00 -8.04 -11.71
N ARG A 47 10.04 -8.04 -10.86
CA ARG A 47 11.20 -8.94 -11.02
C ARG A 47 10.81 -10.41 -10.86
N ILE A 48 9.98 -10.72 -9.86
CA ILE A 48 9.41 -12.07 -9.67
C ILE A 48 8.68 -12.49 -10.95
N THR A 49 7.80 -11.64 -11.48
CA THR A 49 7.04 -11.92 -12.71
C THR A 49 7.96 -12.21 -13.91
N ALA A 50 9.06 -11.46 -14.03
CA ALA A 50 10.01 -11.59 -15.13
C ALA A 50 10.97 -12.78 -15.01
N GLN A 51 11.39 -13.14 -13.80
CA GLN A 51 12.49 -14.08 -13.57
C GLN A 51 12.01 -15.46 -13.07
N ALA A 52 10.88 -15.52 -12.35
CA ALA A 52 10.35 -16.77 -11.83
C ALA A 52 9.86 -17.69 -12.96
N ARG A 53 9.99 -19.00 -12.72
CA ARG A 53 9.50 -20.03 -13.63
C ARG A 53 8.02 -20.30 -13.35
N TRP A 54 7.16 -19.86 -14.26
CA TRP A 54 5.73 -20.10 -14.22
C TRP A 54 5.22 -20.37 -15.63
N SER A 55 4.30 -21.32 -15.75
CA SER A 55 3.71 -21.79 -17.01
C SER A 55 2.28 -21.27 -17.22
N SER A 56 1.60 -20.97 -16.11
CA SER A 56 0.22 -20.51 -16.05
C SER A 56 0.08 -19.26 -15.17
N ALA A 57 -1.03 -18.52 -15.31
CA ALA A 57 -1.33 -17.39 -14.44
C ALA A 57 -1.52 -17.84 -12.98
N GLY A 58 -2.08 -19.04 -12.79
CA GLY A 58 -2.24 -19.65 -11.46
C GLY A 58 -0.89 -19.87 -10.77
N ASP A 59 0.10 -20.39 -11.49
CA ASP A 59 1.46 -20.59 -10.95
C ASP A 59 2.07 -19.26 -10.49
N LEU A 60 1.91 -18.20 -11.29
CA LEU A 60 2.42 -16.88 -10.96
C LEU A 60 1.73 -16.30 -9.72
N MET A 61 0.40 -16.41 -9.63
CA MET A 61 -0.35 -15.94 -8.47
C MET A 61 0.06 -16.67 -7.20
N GLU A 62 0.28 -17.99 -7.25
CA GLU A 62 0.77 -18.75 -6.08
C GLU A 62 2.17 -18.31 -5.65
N ILE A 63 3.08 -18.05 -6.59
CA ILE A 63 4.40 -17.51 -6.27
C ILE A 63 4.28 -16.14 -5.59
N ILE A 64 3.46 -15.25 -6.15
CA ILE A 64 3.23 -13.90 -5.59
C ILE A 64 2.60 -13.98 -4.20
N ARG A 65 1.59 -14.84 -3.99
CA ARG A 65 0.96 -15.04 -2.67
C ARG A 65 1.95 -15.59 -1.65
N LYS A 66 2.75 -16.59 -2.04
CA LYS A 66 3.77 -17.18 -1.15
C LYS A 66 4.77 -16.14 -0.66
N GLU A 67 5.36 -15.37 -1.57
CA GLU A 67 6.29 -14.29 -1.20
C GLU A 67 5.55 -13.15 -0.47
N GLY A 68 4.31 -12.87 -0.87
CA GLY A 68 3.46 -11.85 -0.25
C GLY A 68 3.13 -12.11 1.21
N ARG A 69 2.84 -13.37 1.57
CA ARG A 69 2.65 -13.80 2.97
C ARG A 69 3.92 -13.58 3.79
N ARG A 70 5.09 -13.91 3.23
CA ARG A 70 6.38 -13.69 3.91
C ARG A 70 6.65 -12.21 4.16
N MET A 71 6.38 -11.36 3.17
CA MET A 71 6.58 -9.91 3.30
C MET A 71 5.58 -9.26 4.26
N THR A 72 4.31 -9.66 4.22
CA THR A 72 3.27 -9.14 5.13
C THR A 72 3.51 -9.58 6.57
N ALA A 73 3.96 -10.82 6.78
CA ALA A 73 4.31 -11.32 8.11
C ALA A 73 5.60 -10.69 8.68
N ALA A 74 6.44 -10.08 7.84
CA ALA A 74 7.67 -9.42 8.30
C ALA A 74 7.40 -8.06 8.98
N GLN A 75 6.34 -7.36 8.59
CA GLN A 75 5.87 -6.14 9.25
C GLN A 75 4.36 -5.97 9.02
N PRO A 76 3.50 -6.62 9.83
CA PRO A 76 2.04 -6.58 9.66
C PRO A 76 1.41 -5.19 9.75
N SER A 77 2.05 -4.25 10.45
CA SER A 77 1.60 -2.85 10.51
C SER A 77 1.84 -2.09 9.19
N GLU A 78 2.72 -2.59 8.31
CA GLU A 78 3.02 -1.99 7.01
C GLU A 78 2.05 -2.52 5.93
N THR A 79 0.84 -1.95 5.91
CA THR A 79 -0.21 -2.39 4.97
C THR A 79 0.13 -2.10 3.49
N THR A 80 1.06 -1.18 3.21
CA THR A 80 1.43 -0.78 1.85
C THR A 80 1.90 -1.99 1.03
N VAL A 81 2.72 -2.85 1.66
CA VAL A 81 3.27 -4.05 1.01
C VAL A 81 2.14 -5.01 0.61
N GLY A 82 1.27 -5.36 1.56
CA GLY A 82 0.10 -6.20 1.32
C GLY A 82 -0.81 -5.65 0.24
N ASN A 83 -1.07 -4.34 0.25
CA ASN A 83 -1.89 -3.67 -0.75
C ASN A 83 -1.27 -3.73 -2.15
N MET A 84 0.05 -3.51 -2.29
CA MET A 84 0.72 -3.65 -3.58
C MET A 84 0.71 -5.09 -4.10
N ILE A 85 0.84 -6.09 -3.23
CA ILE A 85 0.72 -7.51 -3.60
C ILE A 85 -0.68 -7.80 -4.17
N ARG A 86 -1.73 -7.40 -3.46
CA ARG A 86 -3.13 -7.58 -3.93
C ARG A 86 -3.38 -6.85 -5.25
N ARG A 87 -2.82 -5.65 -5.42
CA ARG A 87 -2.95 -4.88 -6.66
C ARG A 87 -2.30 -5.61 -7.84
N VAL A 88 -1.10 -6.18 -7.65
CA VAL A 88 -0.44 -6.98 -8.69
C VAL A 88 -1.18 -8.30 -8.97
N LEU A 89 -1.72 -8.97 -7.94
CA LEU A 89 -2.56 -10.15 -8.14
C LEU A 89 -3.81 -9.84 -8.97
N LYS A 90 -4.42 -8.66 -8.78
CA LYS A 90 -5.52 -8.21 -9.61
C LYS A 90 -5.09 -7.94 -11.05
N ILE A 91 -3.97 -7.25 -11.27
CA ILE A 91 -3.40 -7.04 -12.61
C ILE A 91 -3.20 -8.38 -13.33
N VAL A 92 -2.66 -9.40 -12.65
CA VAL A 92 -2.47 -10.73 -13.25
C VAL A 92 -3.81 -11.33 -13.70
N ARG A 93 -4.87 -11.21 -12.90
CA ARG A 93 -6.22 -11.71 -13.28
C ARG A 93 -6.79 -10.93 -14.46
N GLU A 94 -6.70 -9.61 -14.46
CA GLU A 94 -7.22 -8.76 -15.53
C GLU A 94 -6.51 -9.02 -16.86
N GLU A 95 -5.17 -9.07 -16.87
CA GLU A 95 -4.41 -9.39 -18.08
C GLU A 95 -4.68 -10.80 -18.60
N TYR A 96 -4.94 -11.74 -17.69
CA TYR A 96 -5.34 -13.10 -18.05
C TYR A 96 -6.73 -13.13 -18.70
N ALA A 97 -7.71 -12.45 -18.10
CA ALA A 97 -9.07 -12.33 -18.64
C ALA A 97 -9.08 -11.65 -20.01
N ARG A 98 -8.30 -10.56 -20.17
CA ARG A 98 -8.09 -9.88 -21.46
C ARG A 98 -7.45 -10.80 -22.50
N SER A 99 -6.44 -11.59 -22.12
CA SER A 99 -5.81 -12.56 -23.01
C SER A 99 -6.75 -13.69 -23.45
N ARG A 100 -7.69 -14.08 -22.60
CA ARG A 100 -8.73 -15.06 -22.90
C ARG A 100 -9.84 -14.49 -23.81
N GLY A 101 -9.92 -13.17 -23.99
CA GLY A 101 -10.97 -12.51 -24.75
C GLY A 101 -12.27 -12.27 -23.97
N SER A 102 -12.21 -12.27 -22.62
CA SER A 102 -13.34 -11.80 -21.81
C SER A 102 -13.31 -10.27 -21.82
N SER A 103 -14.27 -9.66 -22.52
CA SER A 103 -14.48 -8.20 -22.53
C SER A 103 -15.02 -7.74 -21.17
N GLU A 104 -14.55 -6.59 -20.70
CA GLU A 104 -14.94 -5.92 -19.44
C GLU A 104 -16.45 -5.60 -19.35
N GLU A 105 -17.18 -5.64 -20.47
CA GLU A 105 -18.63 -5.41 -20.51
C GLU A 105 -19.47 -6.53 -19.85
N ALA A 106 -18.93 -7.75 -19.71
CA ALA A 106 -19.67 -8.85 -19.09
C ALA A 106 -19.75 -8.73 -17.55
N ASP A 107 -18.75 -8.13 -16.90
CA ASP A 107 -18.66 -8.11 -15.43
C ASP A 107 -19.50 -6.99 -14.78
N GLN A 108 -19.82 -5.91 -15.51
CA GLN A 108 -20.63 -4.82 -14.94
C GLN A 108 -22.14 -5.14 -14.84
N GLN A 109 -22.65 -6.10 -15.63
CA GLN A 109 -24.06 -6.50 -15.60
C GLN A 109 -24.35 -7.76 -14.76
N GLU A 110 -23.34 -8.47 -14.26
CA GLU A 110 -23.53 -9.79 -13.62
C GLU A 110 -23.64 -9.80 -12.08
N SER A 111 -23.50 -8.65 -11.42
CA SER A 111 -23.29 -8.55 -9.96
C SER A 111 -24.40 -9.16 -9.08
N LEU A 112 -25.68 -9.01 -9.45
CA LEU A 112 -26.78 -9.57 -8.64
C LEU A 112 -27.15 -11.00 -9.03
N HIS A 113 -27.09 -11.34 -10.32
CA HIS A 113 -27.48 -12.67 -10.79
C HIS A 113 -26.42 -13.73 -10.49
N LYS A 114 -25.11 -13.42 -10.60
CA LYS A 114 -24.04 -14.32 -10.15
C LYS A 114 -24.08 -14.52 -8.63
N MET A 115 -24.29 -13.47 -7.84
CA MET A 115 -24.32 -13.56 -6.37
C MET A 115 -25.48 -14.43 -5.84
N LEU A 116 -26.60 -14.49 -6.57
CA LEU A 116 -27.75 -15.33 -6.23
C LEU A 116 -27.70 -16.74 -6.82
N THR A 117 -26.85 -16.99 -7.81
CA THR A 117 -26.75 -18.30 -8.49
C THR A 117 -25.42 -19.04 -8.27
N SER A 118 -24.37 -18.39 -7.73
CA SER A 118 -23.07 -19.01 -7.47
C SER A 118 -22.98 -19.71 -6.11
N GLY A 119 -23.81 -20.74 -5.93
CA GLY A 119 -23.42 -21.87 -5.08
C GLY A 119 -22.29 -22.64 -5.79
N GLY A 120 -21.07 -22.12 -5.70
CA GLY A 120 -19.89 -22.68 -6.37
C GLY A 120 -19.16 -21.61 -7.18
N LEU A 121 -18.14 -21.01 -6.58
CA LEU A 121 -17.10 -20.26 -7.28
C LEU A 121 -16.58 -21.16 -8.40
N SER A 122 -16.81 -20.78 -9.65
CA SER A 122 -16.01 -21.33 -10.73
C SER A 122 -14.57 -20.93 -10.43
N GLU A 123 -13.76 -21.87 -9.92
CA GLU A 123 -12.31 -21.78 -10.05
C GLU A 123 -12.05 -21.46 -11.52
N GLU A 124 -11.77 -20.20 -11.83
CA GLU A 124 -11.24 -19.88 -13.13
C GLU A 124 -9.98 -20.72 -13.25
N ASN A 125 -10.00 -21.67 -14.17
CA ASN A 125 -8.85 -22.53 -14.39
C ASN A 125 -7.78 -21.65 -15.06
N PHE A 126 -6.99 -20.92 -14.26
CA PHE A 126 -5.87 -20.06 -14.63
C PHE A 126 -4.69 -20.82 -15.27
N ARG A 127 -4.99 -22.00 -15.85
CA ARG A 127 -4.09 -23.00 -16.40
C ARG A 127 -3.84 -22.81 -17.89
N GLN A 128 -4.72 -22.12 -18.61
CA GLN A 128 -4.51 -21.86 -20.04
C GLN A 128 -3.26 -21.00 -20.25
N HIS A 129 -2.41 -21.42 -21.18
CA HIS A 129 -1.17 -20.73 -21.49
C HIS A 129 -1.39 -19.67 -22.58
N PHE A 130 -0.86 -18.46 -22.35
CA PHE A 130 -0.83 -17.37 -23.32
C PHE A 130 0.59 -16.82 -23.42
N ALA A 131 1.18 -16.85 -24.62
CA ALA A 131 2.57 -16.48 -24.83
C ALA A 131 2.87 -15.01 -24.50
N SER A 132 1.92 -14.10 -24.75
CA SER A 132 2.02 -12.66 -24.49
C SER A 132 1.76 -12.27 -23.03
N LEU A 133 1.13 -13.13 -22.23
CA LEU A 133 0.67 -12.76 -20.88
C LEU A 133 1.81 -12.25 -19.99
N ARG A 134 2.99 -12.87 -20.06
CA ARG A 134 4.16 -12.40 -19.28
C ARG A 134 4.55 -10.96 -19.65
N ALA A 135 4.55 -10.63 -20.94
CA ALA A 135 4.89 -9.29 -21.40
C ALA A 135 3.82 -8.28 -20.95
N ASN A 136 2.54 -8.61 -21.14
CA ASN A 136 1.41 -7.74 -20.78
C ASN A 136 1.38 -7.45 -19.27
N VAL A 137 1.57 -8.47 -18.42
CA VAL A 137 1.62 -8.26 -16.96
C VAL A 137 2.81 -7.40 -16.56
N ILE A 138 3.99 -7.57 -17.19
CA ILE A 138 5.16 -6.73 -16.89
C ILE A 138 4.90 -5.28 -17.31
N GLU A 139 4.25 -5.06 -18.45
CA GLU A 139 3.85 -3.73 -18.93
C GLU A 139 2.89 -3.06 -17.97
N ALA A 140 1.80 -3.74 -17.58
CA ALA A 140 0.83 -3.22 -16.61
C ALA A 140 1.47 -2.92 -15.22
N ILE A 141 2.42 -3.74 -14.75
CA ILE A 141 3.16 -3.43 -13.51
C ILE A 141 4.06 -2.19 -13.68
N ASN A 142 4.64 -1.96 -14.87
CA ASN A 142 5.42 -0.75 -15.13
C ASN A 142 4.52 0.49 -15.20
N GLU A 143 3.31 0.39 -15.77
CA GLU A 143 2.32 1.48 -15.73
C GLU A 143 1.96 1.84 -14.29
N LEU A 144 1.70 0.83 -13.44
CA LEU A 144 1.48 1.04 -12.01
C LEU A 144 2.67 1.73 -11.32
N LEU A 145 3.91 1.35 -11.66
CA LEU A 145 5.10 2.04 -11.12
C LEU A 145 5.14 3.52 -11.51
N THR A 146 4.84 3.84 -12.76
CA THR A 146 4.77 5.23 -13.24
C THR A 146 3.63 6.01 -12.56
N GLU A 147 2.47 5.38 -12.35
CA GLU A 147 1.34 5.98 -11.61
C GLU A 147 1.72 6.31 -10.15
N LEU A 148 2.40 5.38 -9.47
CA LEU A 148 2.86 5.56 -8.09
C LEU A 148 3.84 6.74 -7.97
N GLU A 149 4.73 6.92 -8.94
CA GLU A 149 5.68 8.05 -8.98
C GLU A 149 4.96 9.41 -9.07
N GLY A 150 3.87 9.51 -9.85
CA GLY A 150 3.12 10.75 -10.06
C GLY A 150 2.06 11.08 -9.00
N THR A 151 1.78 10.15 -8.07
CA THR A 151 0.64 10.25 -7.13
C THR A 151 0.66 11.51 -6.27
N THR A 152 1.81 11.87 -5.71
CA THR A 152 1.92 13.05 -4.81
C THR A 152 1.70 14.35 -5.57
N ASP A 153 2.20 14.45 -6.79
CA ASP A 153 2.04 15.65 -7.63
C ASP A 153 0.58 15.80 -8.07
N ASN A 154 -0.07 14.70 -8.47
CA ASN A 154 -1.49 14.70 -8.85
C ASN A 154 -2.39 15.15 -7.69
N ILE A 155 -2.10 14.72 -6.46
CA ILE A 155 -2.81 15.19 -5.26
C ILE A 155 -2.53 16.68 -5.04
N ALA A 156 -1.27 17.11 -5.12
CA ALA A 156 -0.89 18.50 -4.88
C ALA A 156 -1.52 19.48 -5.88
N MET A 157 -1.75 19.07 -7.13
CA MET A 157 -2.43 19.89 -8.14
C MET A 157 -3.88 20.26 -7.76
N GLN A 158 -4.57 19.41 -6.99
CA GLN A 158 -5.94 19.63 -6.53
C GLN A 158 -6.02 20.66 -5.38
N ALA A 159 -4.89 21.10 -4.82
CA ALA A 159 -4.86 21.94 -3.62
C ALA A 159 -5.61 23.28 -3.75
N LEU A 160 -5.65 23.85 -4.96
CA LEU A 160 -6.33 25.12 -5.22
C LEU A 160 -7.86 25.01 -5.26
N GLU A 161 -8.40 23.80 -5.34
CA GLU A 161 -9.85 23.56 -5.26
C GLU A 161 -10.33 23.56 -3.80
N HIS A 162 -9.40 23.33 -2.86
CA HIS A 162 -9.74 23.11 -1.45
C HIS A 162 -9.24 24.19 -0.48
N ILE A 163 -8.15 24.89 -0.80
CA ILE A 163 -7.53 25.85 0.14
C ILE A 163 -7.70 27.28 -0.35
N HIS A 164 -8.49 28.11 0.30
CA HIS A 164 -8.70 29.51 -0.06
C HIS A 164 -7.83 30.49 0.74
N SER A 165 -7.75 31.75 0.28
CA SER A 165 -6.98 32.78 0.98
C SER A 165 -7.61 33.13 2.32
N ASN A 166 -6.77 33.41 3.32
CA ASN A 166 -7.14 33.76 4.71
C ASN A 166 -7.84 32.65 5.50
N GLU A 167 -7.77 31.39 5.04
CA GLU A 167 -8.18 30.24 5.83
C GLU A 167 -7.16 29.90 6.90
N VAL A 168 -7.62 29.20 7.94
CA VAL A 168 -6.78 28.59 8.97
C VAL A 168 -6.93 27.08 8.86
N ILE A 169 -5.87 26.40 8.46
CA ILE A 169 -5.81 24.95 8.28
C ILE A 169 -5.11 24.35 9.49
N MET A 170 -5.67 23.26 10.04
CA MET A 170 -5.00 22.47 11.07
C MET A 170 -4.53 21.15 10.48
N THR A 171 -3.28 20.76 10.74
CA THR A 171 -2.70 19.46 10.40
C THR A 171 -2.01 18.87 11.62
N ILE A 172 -1.82 17.56 11.63
CA ILE A 172 -1.11 16.83 12.68
C ILE A 172 0.07 16.06 12.10
N GLY A 173 1.18 16.02 12.84
CA GLY A 173 2.37 15.27 12.48
C GLY A 173 3.04 15.75 11.19
N ARG A 174 3.71 14.82 10.49
CA ARG A 174 4.44 15.10 9.25
C ARG A 174 4.05 14.12 8.16
N SER A 175 3.37 14.63 7.13
CA SER A 175 3.06 13.89 5.91
C SER A 175 3.63 14.62 4.69
N ARG A 176 4.45 13.94 3.88
CA ARG A 176 5.05 14.50 2.66
C ARG A 176 3.98 14.91 1.65
N THR A 177 2.87 14.16 1.59
CA THR A 177 1.75 14.45 0.69
C THR A 177 1.00 15.71 1.12
N VAL A 178 0.70 15.86 2.41
CA VAL A 178 0.05 17.08 2.95
C VAL A 178 0.98 18.28 2.82
N GLU A 179 2.28 18.11 3.08
CA GLU A 179 3.29 19.15 2.90
C GLU A 179 3.33 19.64 1.43
N ALA A 180 3.37 18.73 0.46
CA ALA A 180 3.35 19.07 -0.96
C ALA A 180 2.04 19.78 -1.36
N PHE A 181 0.90 19.31 -0.85
CA PHE A 181 -0.42 19.90 -1.08
C PHE A 181 -0.50 21.35 -0.57
N LEU A 182 -0.11 21.61 0.68
CA LEU A 182 -0.06 22.95 1.27
C LEU A 182 0.93 23.85 0.54
N LYS A 183 2.13 23.34 0.21
CA LYS A 183 3.13 24.09 -0.57
C LYS A 183 2.62 24.48 -1.95
N ASN A 184 1.84 23.62 -2.62
CA ASN A 184 1.27 23.92 -3.93
C ASN A 184 0.25 25.07 -3.84
N ALA A 185 -0.69 25.01 -2.89
CA ALA A 185 -1.64 26.09 -2.65
C ALA A 185 -0.96 27.41 -2.28
N ALA A 186 0.09 27.36 -1.44
CA ALA A 186 0.83 28.53 -0.96
C ALA A 186 1.56 29.31 -2.07
N ARG A 187 1.79 28.68 -3.25
CA ARG A 187 2.34 29.38 -4.42
C ARG A 187 1.40 30.47 -4.95
N LYS A 188 0.09 30.35 -4.71
CA LYS A 188 -0.93 31.28 -5.23
C LYS A 188 -1.76 31.96 -4.16
N ARG A 189 -1.84 31.41 -2.94
CA ARG A 189 -2.73 31.87 -1.87
C ARG A 189 -1.97 32.07 -0.56
N LYS A 190 -2.41 33.02 0.25
CA LYS A 190 -1.90 33.23 1.61
C LYS A 190 -2.93 32.70 2.59
N PHE A 191 -2.53 31.82 3.49
CA PHE A 191 -3.37 31.21 4.52
C PHE A 191 -2.50 30.82 5.72
N HIS A 192 -3.13 30.48 6.83
CA HIS A 192 -2.45 30.06 8.06
C HIS A 192 -2.52 28.54 8.20
N VAL A 193 -1.44 27.93 8.69
CA VAL A 193 -1.39 26.50 9.00
C VAL A 193 -0.96 26.33 10.45
N ILE A 194 -1.78 25.66 11.24
CA ILE A 194 -1.47 25.18 12.58
C ILE A 194 -1.00 23.73 12.44
N VAL A 195 0.23 23.44 12.87
CA VAL A 195 0.80 22.09 12.83
C VAL A 195 0.86 21.58 14.28
N ALA A 196 -0.05 20.67 14.63
CA ALA A 196 0.01 19.94 15.88
C ALA A 196 1.08 18.84 15.76
N GLU A 197 1.97 18.76 16.75
CA GLU A 197 2.96 17.68 16.81
C GLU A 197 2.32 16.35 17.25
N CYS A 198 2.96 15.23 16.90
CA CYS A 198 2.54 13.88 17.31
C CYS A 198 3.21 13.43 18.61
N ALA A 199 3.32 14.31 19.62
CA ALA A 199 3.88 13.93 20.92
C ALA A 199 3.26 12.60 21.41
N PRO A 200 4.06 11.64 21.89
CA PRO A 200 5.42 11.80 22.42
C PRO A 200 6.54 11.82 21.37
N PHE A 201 6.26 11.53 20.09
CA PHE A 201 7.26 11.55 19.03
C PHE A 201 6.96 12.64 18.00
N CYS A 202 7.88 13.60 17.81
CA CYS A 202 7.73 14.57 16.71
C CYS A 202 7.84 13.90 15.32
N GLN A 203 8.18 12.61 15.25
CA GLN A 203 8.28 11.77 14.04
C GLN A 203 7.92 10.31 14.38
N PHE A 204 7.13 9.64 13.53
CA PHE A 204 6.67 8.26 13.79
C PHE A 204 7.84 7.26 13.85
N PRO A 205 8.06 6.58 15.00
CA PRO A 205 8.98 5.46 15.09
C PRO A 205 8.36 4.21 14.45
N ASN A 206 9.22 3.39 13.84
CA ASN A 206 8.79 2.22 13.09
C ASN A 206 9.14 0.91 13.81
N GLU A 207 8.39 0.51 14.84
CA GLU A 207 8.56 -0.80 15.49
C GLU A 207 7.24 -1.54 15.75
N GLU A 208 7.26 -2.87 15.61
CA GLU A 208 6.23 -3.88 15.35
C GLU A 208 4.78 -3.82 15.92
N ASP A 209 3.96 -4.58 15.19
CA ASP A 209 2.77 -5.39 15.50
C ASP A 209 1.50 -4.89 16.20
N THR A 210 0.40 -5.15 15.50
CA THR A 210 -1.03 -4.87 15.76
C THR A 210 -1.53 -3.47 15.41
N PHE A 211 -2.85 -3.36 15.24
CA PHE A 211 -3.57 -2.15 14.83
C PHE A 211 -3.17 -0.91 15.65
N HIS A 212 -2.89 -1.12 16.94
CA HIS A 212 -2.19 -0.16 17.79
C HIS A 212 -0.74 -0.60 17.89
N LYS A 213 0.10 -0.10 16.97
CA LYS A 213 1.54 -0.35 16.98
C LYS A 213 2.13 0.24 18.26
N PHE A 214 2.70 -0.59 19.13
CA PHE A 214 3.28 -0.13 20.41
C PHE A 214 4.79 -0.02 20.28
N VAL A 215 5.34 1.12 20.68
CA VAL A 215 6.79 1.34 20.69
C VAL A 215 7.29 1.47 22.13
N SER A 216 8.62 1.51 22.28
CA SER A 216 9.24 1.75 23.58
C SER A 216 8.65 2.99 24.26
N PRO A 217 8.18 2.90 25.51
CA PRO A 217 7.64 4.03 26.24
C PRO A 217 8.71 5.01 26.71
N HIS A 218 9.98 4.85 26.31
CA HIS A 218 11.10 5.68 26.75
C HIS A 218 10.86 7.18 26.56
N GLU A 219 10.25 7.59 25.44
CA GLU A 219 9.92 9.00 25.17
C GLU A 219 8.75 9.52 26.03
N VAL A 220 7.91 8.64 26.58
CA VAL A 220 6.82 8.98 27.49
C VAL A 220 7.28 8.96 28.94
N LEU A 221 8.01 7.92 29.33
CA LEU A 221 8.53 7.70 30.68
C LEU A 221 9.98 7.17 30.59
N PRO A 222 10.97 8.06 30.74
CA PRO A 222 12.37 7.69 30.65
C PRO A 222 12.79 6.70 31.74
N PHE A 223 13.80 5.88 31.43
CA PHE A 223 14.31 4.88 32.38
C PHE A 223 14.93 5.50 33.65
N THR A 224 15.24 6.81 33.61
CA THR A 224 15.78 7.57 34.74
C THR A 224 14.80 7.71 35.91
N GLU A 225 13.51 7.46 35.70
CA GLU A 225 12.47 7.55 36.74
C GLU A 225 12.52 6.41 37.77
N GLY A 226 13.31 5.36 37.53
CA GLY A 226 13.72 4.39 38.54
C GLY A 226 12.58 3.67 39.25
N GLU A 227 12.35 4.00 40.53
CA GLU A 227 11.46 3.25 41.44
C GLU A 227 10.00 3.20 40.95
N ILE A 228 9.51 4.24 40.27
CA ILE A 228 8.11 4.29 39.82
C ILE A 228 7.83 3.36 38.63
N LEU A 229 8.85 2.98 37.85
CA LEU A 229 8.71 2.11 36.67
C LEU A 229 8.14 0.74 37.03
N SER A 230 8.42 0.25 38.24
CA SER A 230 7.90 -1.03 38.74
C SER A 230 6.40 -1.00 39.09
N LYS A 231 5.80 0.20 39.16
CA LYS A 231 4.42 0.43 39.65
C LYS A 231 3.45 0.86 38.54
N VAL A 232 3.94 1.13 37.33
CA VAL A 232 3.14 1.64 36.22
C VAL A 232 3.31 0.79 34.98
N ASN A 233 2.19 0.56 34.26
CA ASN A 233 2.21 -0.04 32.93
C ASN A 233 2.06 1.09 31.92
N VAL A 234 3.14 1.43 31.22
CA VAL A 234 3.14 2.50 30.22
C VAL A 234 2.97 1.88 28.84
N HIS A 235 1.95 2.35 28.13
CA HIS A 235 1.68 1.96 26.75
C HIS A 235 1.89 3.16 25.84
N CYS A 236 2.61 2.96 24.73
CA CYS A 236 2.93 4.02 23.78
C CYS A 236 2.47 3.63 22.36
N PRO A 237 1.17 3.75 22.05
CA PRO A 237 0.67 3.51 20.71
C PRO A 237 1.09 4.63 19.75
N VAL A 238 1.57 4.29 18.55
CA VAL A 238 1.97 5.28 17.51
C VAL A 238 0.91 5.50 16.44
N PHE A 239 -0.08 4.60 16.35
CA PHE A 239 -1.21 4.71 15.45
C PHE A 239 -2.50 4.81 16.25
N ASP A 240 -3.45 5.56 15.71
CA ASP A 240 -4.79 5.71 16.25
C ASP A 240 -5.83 5.42 15.16
N TYR A 241 -7.01 5.00 15.58
CA TYR A 241 -8.13 4.78 14.69
C TYR A 241 -8.92 6.07 14.48
N VAL A 242 -9.17 6.42 13.23
CA VAL A 242 -10.18 7.43 12.91
C VAL A 242 -11.40 6.73 12.34
N PRO A 243 -12.54 6.73 13.07
CA PRO A 243 -13.79 6.21 12.56
C PRO A 243 -14.22 6.90 11.26
N PRO A 244 -14.79 6.16 10.28
CA PRO A 244 -15.12 6.70 8.96
C PRO A 244 -16.15 7.85 9.00
N GLU A 245 -17.01 7.90 10.01
CA GLU A 245 -17.99 8.96 10.22
C GLU A 245 -17.37 10.32 10.57
N LEU A 246 -16.11 10.34 11.01
CA LEU A 246 -15.36 11.58 11.28
C LEU A 246 -14.60 12.08 10.04
N ILE A 247 -14.61 11.32 8.95
CA ILE A 247 -13.92 11.67 7.72
C ILE A 247 -14.93 12.28 6.73
N THR A 248 -14.69 13.52 6.31
CA THR A 248 -15.59 14.18 5.35
C THR A 248 -15.23 13.86 3.90
N LEU A 249 -13.93 13.81 3.59
CA LEU A 249 -13.43 13.72 2.23
C LEU A 249 -12.06 13.04 2.20
N PHE A 250 -11.88 12.10 1.28
CA PHE A 250 -10.57 11.57 0.88
C PHE A 250 -10.11 12.26 -0.39
N ILE A 251 -8.89 12.82 -0.41
CA ILE A 251 -8.27 13.36 -1.62
C ILE A 251 -7.24 12.34 -2.11
N SER A 252 -7.51 11.74 -3.27
CA SER A 252 -6.66 10.73 -3.92
C SER A 252 -6.01 11.29 -5.20
N ASN A 253 -5.16 10.52 -5.85
CA ASN A 253 -4.58 10.88 -7.16
C ASN A 253 -5.62 11.01 -8.28
N ILE A 254 -6.79 10.37 -8.14
CA ILE A 254 -7.87 10.40 -9.14
C ILE A 254 -8.98 11.39 -8.78
N GLY A 255 -8.93 12.04 -7.62
CA GLY A 255 -9.89 13.05 -7.19
C GLY A 255 -10.35 12.92 -5.75
N GLY A 256 -11.33 13.76 -5.39
CA GLY A 256 -12.02 13.74 -4.10
C GLY A 256 -13.12 12.69 -4.02
N HIS A 257 -13.15 11.91 -2.94
CA HIS A 257 -14.14 10.85 -2.70
C HIS A 257 -14.75 10.95 -1.30
N ALA A 258 -16.07 10.76 -1.21
CA ALA A 258 -16.74 10.57 0.08
C ALA A 258 -16.36 9.20 0.69
N PRO A 259 -16.39 9.04 2.02
CA PRO A 259 -16.12 7.75 2.67
C PRO A 259 -16.98 6.60 2.15
N SER A 260 -18.24 6.89 1.81
CA SER A 260 -19.16 5.91 1.23
C SER A 260 -18.73 5.42 -0.16
N TYR A 261 -17.80 6.06 -0.85
CA TYR A 261 -17.31 5.61 -2.16
C TYR A 261 -16.12 4.66 -2.05
N ILE A 262 -15.48 4.55 -0.87
CA ILE A 262 -14.26 3.76 -0.69
C ILE A 262 -14.48 2.26 -0.97
N TYR A 263 -15.66 1.70 -0.67
CA TYR A 263 -15.95 0.30 -0.99
C TYR A 263 -15.87 0.03 -2.50
N ARG A 264 -16.28 1.01 -3.32
CA ARG A 264 -16.23 0.89 -4.78
C ARG A 264 -14.79 0.92 -5.25
N LEU A 265 -13.97 1.83 -4.73
CA LEU A 265 -12.52 1.84 -4.99
C LEU A 265 -11.88 0.51 -4.58
N MET A 266 -12.26 -0.08 -3.44
CA MET A 266 -11.74 -1.40 -3.05
C MET A 266 -12.09 -2.49 -4.08
N SER A 267 -13.34 -2.51 -4.56
CA SER A 267 -13.77 -3.45 -5.59
C SER A 267 -13.13 -3.22 -6.96
N GLU A 268 -12.81 -1.96 -7.29
CA GLU A 268 -12.11 -1.57 -8.52
C GLU A 268 -10.60 -1.80 -8.43
N LEU A 269 -10.03 -1.77 -7.22
CA LEU A 269 -8.58 -1.88 -7.03
C LEU A 269 -8.08 -3.27 -6.64
N TYR A 270 -8.90 -4.04 -5.93
CA TYR A 270 -8.56 -5.36 -5.39
C TYR A 270 -9.56 -6.43 -5.83
N HIS A 271 -9.16 -7.69 -5.71
CA HIS A 271 -10.04 -8.84 -5.93
C HIS A 271 -10.47 -9.41 -4.57
N PRO A 272 -11.75 -9.79 -4.37
CA PRO A 272 -12.25 -10.25 -3.06
C PRO A 272 -11.53 -11.49 -2.53
N GLU A 273 -11.05 -12.37 -3.40
CA GLU A 273 -10.29 -13.57 -3.02
C GLU A 273 -8.91 -13.29 -2.42
N ASP A 274 -8.36 -12.08 -2.58
CA ASP A 274 -7.04 -11.74 -2.03
C ASP A 274 -7.13 -10.81 -0.81
N HIS A 275 -8.32 -10.63 -0.24
CA HIS A 275 -8.46 -9.89 1.02
C HIS A 275 -7.60 -10.54 2.12
N GLU A 276 -7.58 -11.87 2.15
CA GLU A 276 -6.66 -12.69 2.93
C GLU A 276 -5.54 -13.20 2.02
N LEU A 277 -4.30 -12.83 2.33
CA LEU A 277 -3.10 -13.26 1.59
C LEU A 277 -2.52 -14.56 2.13
#